data_AF-W4HKZ5-F1
#
_entry.id   AF-W4HKZ5-F1
#
_cell.length_a   1.000
_cell.length_b   1.000
_cell.length_c   1.000
_cell.angle_alpha   90.00
_cell.angle_beta   90.00
_cell.angle_gamma   90.00
#
_symmetry.space_group_name_H-M   'P 1'
#
loop_
_entity.id
_entity.type
_entity.pdbx_description
1 polymer ?
#
loop_
_entity_poly.entity_id
_entity_poly.type
_entity_poly.pdbx_seq_one_letter_code
_entity_poly.pdbx_strand_id
1 'polypeptide(L)'
;MSSQNSVTPSPDGIAASVRAHAGKGLPPVDKWTPDLSGTMDIRIARDGTWYHEGGPIRRAGLVKLFSSILKRERDAYFLVTPVEKWRIEVEDAPFVATDVEIEGAGDGQALTFTTHVGDRVVAGPDHAIRVTRDPETGEPSPYVHVRGGLEALIDRKTFYRLAEVGEVAERDGSDWFGLWSDGAFFAMIPADEMPD
;
A
#
# COMPACT_ATOMS: atom_id res chain seq x y z
N MET A 1 34.76 -27.97 3.88
CA MET A 1 34.23 -27.65 2.53
C MET A 1 32.70 -27.65 2.66
N SER A 2 32.14 -26.57 3.17
CA SER A 2 30.68 -26.43 3.27
C SER A 2 30.23 -25.69 2.02
N SER A 3 29.79 -26.46 1.03
CA SER A 3 29.14 -25.93 -0.17
C SER A 3 27.81 -25.31 0.25
N GLN A 4 27.83 -24.02 0.57
CA GLN A 4 26.59 -23.25 0.60
C GLN A 4 26.11 -23.17 -0.84
N ASN A 5 25.14 -24.02 -1.19
CA ASN A 5 24.37 -23.84 -2.41
C ASN A 5 23.73 -22.44 -2.31
N SER A 6 24.27 -21.48 -3.04
CA SER A 6 23.62 -20.21 -3.31
C SER A 6 22.42 -20.50 -4.21
N VAL A 7 21.33 -20.98 -3.61
CA VAL A 7 20.05 -21.07 -4.29
C VAL A 7 19.62 -19.62 -4.52
N THR A 8 19.69 -19.15 -5.75
CA THR A 8 19.01 -17.91 -6.14
C THR A 8 17.54 -18.09 -5.74
N PRO A 9 17.01 -17.26 -4.83
CA PRO A 9 15.64 -17.42 -4.37
C PRO A 9 14.70 -17.23 -5.57
N SER A 10 13.89 -18.24 -5.87
CA SER A 10 12.86 -18.13 -6.91
C SER A 10 11.52 -17.76 -6.28
N PRO A 11 10.61 -17.10 -7.03
CA PRO A 11 9.27 -16.81 -6.56
C PRO A 11 8.53 -18.06 -6.06
N ASP A 12 8.68 -19.18 -6.76
CA ASP A 12 8.03 -20.43 -6.35
C ASP A 12 8.63 -21.01 -5.05
N GLY A 13 9.93 -20.83 -4.81
CA GLY A 13 10.59 -21.21 -3.55
C GLY A 13 10.08 -20.42 -2.35
N ILE A 14 9.98 -19.09 -2.49
CA ILE A 14 9.40 -18.22 -1.46
C ILE A 14 7.93 -18.58 -1.24
N ALA A 15 7.17 -18.79 -2.31
CA ALA A 15 5.77 -19.16 -2.21
C ALA A 15 5.56 -20.46 -1.42
N ALA A 16 6.44 -21.45 -1.60
CA ALA A 16 6.43 -22.68 -0.83
C ALA A 16 6.72 -22.40 0.66
N SER A 17 7.72 -21.58 0.96
CA SER A 17 8.07 -21.16 2.33
C SER A 17 6.90 -20.45 3.03
N VAL A 18 6.23 -19.51 2.35
CA VAL A 18 5.06 -18.81 2.90
C VAL A 18 3.91 -19.78 3.16
N ARG A 19 3.58 -20.65 2.21
CA ARG A 19 2.48 -21.63 2.39
C ARG A 19 2.71 -22.59 3.55
N ALA A 20 3.96 -22.94 3.84
CA ALA A 20 4.31 -23.80 4.97
C ALA A 20 4.08 -23.12 6.34
N HIS A 21 4.09 -21.78 6.39
CA HIS A 21 3.98 -20.99 7.61
C HIS A 21 2.73 -20.12 7.69
N ALA A 22 1.91 -20.07 6.62
CA ALA A 22 0.68 -19.30 6.57
C ALA A 22 -0.44 -20.01 7.34
N GLY A 23 -0.87 -19.41 8.45
CA GLY A 23 -2.09 -19.80 9.16
C GLY A 23 -3.35 -19.23 8.52
N LYS A 24 -4.46 -19.16 9.28
CA LYS A 24 -5.65 -18.41 8.87
C LYS A 24 -5.37 -16.90 9.01
N GLY A 25 -5.33 -16.17 7.90
CA GLY A 25 -5.17 -14.71 7.87
C GLY A 25 -3.79 -14.25 7.41
N LEU A 26 -3.50 -12.96 7.61
CA LEU A 26 -2.19 -12.38 7.28
C LEU A 26 -1.10 -12.94 8.19
N PRO A 27 0.08 -13.31 7.64
CA PRO A 27 1.23 -13.68 8.44
C PRO A 27 1.68 -12.54 9.37
N PRO A 28 2.16 -12.84 10.60
CA PRO A 28 2.59 -11.83 11.56
C PRO A 28 4.00 -11.31 11.26
N VAL A 29 4.21 -10.72 10.09
CA VAL A 29 5.53 -10.27 9.58
C VAL A 29 6.28 -9.33 10.54
N ASP A 30 5.55 -8.54 11.33
CA ASP A 30 6.15 -7.63 12.31
C ASP A 30 6.87 -8.36 13.45
N LYS A 31 6.50 -9.62 13.71
CA LYS A 31 7.15 -10.48 14.70
C LYS A 31 8.40 -11.17 14.16
N TRP A 32 8.60 -11.16 12.85
CA TRP A 32 9.73 -11.79 12.20
C TRP A 32 10.88 -10.80 12.01
N THR A 33 12.05 -11.20 12.48
CA THR A 33 13.28 -10.39 12.46
C THR A 33 14.50 -11.21 11.99
N PRO A 34 14.42 -11.99 10.90
CA PRO A 34 15.59 -12.71 10.40
C PRO A 34 16.62 -11.72 9.80
N ASP A 35 17.85 -12.21 9.68
CA ASP A 35 18.93 -11.47 9.02
C ASP A 35 18.60 -11.21 7.54
N LEU A 36 19.15 -10.12 7.00
CA LEU A 36 18.99 -9.77 5.60
C LEU A 36 19.66 -10.85 4.73
N SER A 37 18.86 -11.57 3.96
CA SER A 37 19.32 -12.62 3.05
C SER A 37 19.93 -12.05 1.76
N GLY A 38 19.54 -10.83 1.39
CA GLY A 38 20.06 -10.08 0.24
C GLY A 38 18.99 -9.21 -0.42
N THR A 39 19.24 -8.84 -1.68
CA THR A 39 18.30 -8.15 -2.55
C THR A 39 17.78 -9.12 -3.60
N MET A 40 16.47 -9.13 -3.82
CA MET A 40 15.82 -9.92 -4.86
C MET A 40 15.46 -9.01 -6.04
N ASP A 41 15.59 -9.53 -7.26
CA ASP A 41 15.09 -8.84 -8.46
C ASP A 41 13.57 -8.96 -8.54
N ILE A 42 12.89 -8.33 -7.58
CA ILE A 42 11.46 -8.09 -7.56
C ILE A 42 11.25 -6.58 -7.51
N ARG A 43 10.38 -6.10 -8.40
CA ARG A 43 9.95 -4.70 -8.45
C ARG A 43 8.42 -4.64 -8.45
N ILE A 44 7.86 -3.83 -7.56
CA ILE A 44 6.45 -3.42 -7.62
C ILE A 44 6.40 -2.08 -8.35
N ALA A 45 5.83 -2.10 -9.56
CA ALA A 45 5.61 -0.90 -10.33
C ALA A 45 4.53 -0.01 -9.71
N ARG A 46 4.50 1.27 -10.07
CA ARG A 46 3.51 2.24 -9.57
C ARG A 46 2.05 1.82 -9.81
N ASP A 47 1.78 1.07 -10.88
CA ASP A 47 0.44 0.54 -11.19
C ASP A 47 0.07 -0.74 -10.41
N GLY A 48 0.95 -1.20 -9.52
CA GLY A 48 0.78 -2.43 -8.74
C GLY A 48 1.25 -3.70 -9.47
N THR A 49 1.79 -3.60 -10.70
CA THR A 49 2.33 -4.76 -11.41
C THR A 49 3.62 -5.23 -10.75
N TRP A 50 3.68 -6.52 -10.41
CA TRP A 50 4.90 -7.16 -9.90
C TRP A 50 5.76 -7.67 -11.06
N TYR A 51 7.05 -7.41 -11.00
CA TYR A 51 8.06 -7.92 -11.92
C TYR A 51 9.04 -8.82 -11.16
N HIS A 52 9.54 -9.84 -11.84
CA HIS A 52 10.65 -10.67 -11.39
C HIS A 52 11.59 -10.94 -12.57
N GLU A 53 12.88 -10.65 -12.42
CA GLU A 53 13.89 -10.80 -13.49
C GLU A 53 13.45 -10.14 -14.80
N GLY A 54 12.88 -8.94 -14.70
CA GLY A 54 12.34 -8.16 -15.84
C GLY A 54 11.00 -8.65 -16.41
N GLY A 55 10.48 -9.81 -16.00
CA GLY A 55 9.20 -10.36 -16.48
C GLY A 55 8.02 -10.08 -15.54
N PRO A 56 6.82 -9.72 -16.03
CA PRO A 56 5.67 -9.47 -15.16
C PRO A 56 5.07 -10.76 -14.59
N ILE A 57 4.77 -10.75 -13.29
CA ILE A 57 4.10 -11.83 -12.57
C ILE A 57 2.58 -11.68 -12.75
N ARG A 58 2.00 -12.42 -13.69
CA ARG A 58 0.54 -12.38 -13.97
C ARG A 58 -0.32 -13.25 -13.04
N ARG A 59 0.31 -14.06 -12.19
CA ARG A 59 -0.38 -14.99 -11.28
C ARG A 59 -0.92 -14.22 -10.07
N ALA A 60 -2.18 -13.77 -10.12
CA ALA A 60 -2.81 -12.99 -9.05
C ALA A 60 -2.70 -13.65 -7.66
N GLY A 61 -2.88 -14.97 -7.57
CA GLY A 61 -2.72 -15.70 -6.31
C GLY A 61 -1.28 -15.67 -5.76
N LEU A 62 -0.28 -15.57 -6.63
CA LEU A 62 1.12 -15.41 -6.22
C LEU A 62 1.42 -13.99 -5.76
N VAL A 63 0.92 -12.99 -6.48
CA VAL A 63 1.02 -11.57 -6.09
C VAL A 63 0.40 -11.37 -4.71
N LYS A 64 -0.81 -11.88 -4.48
CA LYS A 64 -1.49 -11.82 -3.18
C LYS A 64 -0.68 -12.50 -2.07
N LEU A 65 -0.06 -13.64 -2.37
CA LEU A 65 0.78 -14.36 -1.42
C LEU A 65 2.01 -13.53 -1.02
N PHE A 66 2.74 -12.94 -1.97
CA PHE A 66 3.88 -12.09 -1.64
C PHE A 66 3.48 -10.80 -0.93
N SER A 67 2.37 -10.19 -1.34
CA SER A 67 1.80 -9.03 -0.66
C SER A 67 1.47 -9.29 0.82
N SER A 68 1.16 -10.54 1.18
CA SER A 68 0.88 -10.92 2.57
C SER A 68 2.13 -10.95 3.46
N ILE A 69 3.32 -11.06 2.87
CA ILE A 69 4.60 -11.10 3.57
C ILE A 69 5.44 -9.83 3.38
N LEU A 70 4.82 -8.76 2.86
CA LEU A 70 5.45 -7.46 2.77
C LEU A 70 5.66 -6.87 4.16
N LYS A 71 6.84 -6.32 4.37
CA LYS A 71 7.19 -5.54 5.55
C LYS A 71 7.88 -4.26 5.12
N ARG A 72 7.50 -3.13 5.72
CA ARG A 72 8.23 -1.87 5.60
C ARG A 72 9.15 -1.71 6.80
N GLU A 73 10.42 -1.44 6.56
CA GLU A 73 11.36 -1.01 7.59
C GLU A 73 11.95 0.33 7.14
N ARG A 74 11.55 1.43 7.82
CA ARG A 74 11.86 2.82 7.40
C ARG A 74 11.34 3.10 5.98
N ASP A 75 12.24 3.40 5.04
CA ASP A 75 11.92 3.74 3.64
C ASP A 75 12.18 2.57 2.68
N ALA A 76 12.37 1.36 3.20
CA ALA A 76 12.64 0.16 2.40
C ALA A 76 11.56 -0.91 2.61
N TYR A 77 11.37 -1.73 1.57
CA TYR A 77 10.39 -2.81 1.53
C TYR A 77 11.08 -4.17 1.42
N PHE A 78 10.48 -5.15 2.09
CA PHE A 78 11.02 -6.49 2.21
C PHE A 78 9.93 -7.54 2.07
N LEU A 79 10.30 -8.70 1.52
CA LEU A 79 9.56 -9.95 1.68
C LEU A 79 10.16 -10.70 2.85
N VAL A 80 9.34 -10.99 3.86
CA VAL A 80 9.81 -11.56 5.14
C VAL A 80 9.11 -12.87 5.45
N THR A 81 9.88 -13.93 5.69
CA THR A 81 9.42 -15.19 6.26
C THR A 81 10.06 -15.38 7.65
N PRO A 82 9.75 -16.45 8.41
CA PRO A 82 10.41 -16.68 9.70
C PRO A 82 11.93 -16.80 9.62
N VAL A 83 12.49 -17.19 8.48
CA VAL A 83 13.93 -17.51 8.31
C VAL A 83 14.64 -16.69 7.25
N GLU A 84 13.90 -15.96 6.40
CA GLU A 84 14.47 -15.17 5.31
C GLU A 84 13.91 -13.75 5.30
N LYS A 85 14.75 -12.77 4.96
CA LYS A 85 14.35 -11.39 4.66
C LYS A 85 15.03 -10.92 3.39
N TRP A 86 14.25 -10.64 2.36
CA TRP A 86 14.74 -10.19 1.06
C TRP A 86 14.29 -8.77 0.80
N ARG A 87 15.22 -7.88 0.46
CA ARG A 87 14.88 -6.53 -0.01
C ARG A 87 14.32 -6.58 -1.42
N ILE A 88 13.28 -5.79 -1.68
CA ILE A 88 12.68 -5.62 -3.02
C ILE A 88 12.61 -4.12 -3.38
N GLU A 89 12.31 -3.84 -4.64
CA GLU A 89 12.04 -2.48 -5.12
C GLU A 89 10.54 -2.20 -5.16
N VAL A 90 10.16 -0.99 -4.75
CA VAL A 90 8.80 -0.46 -4.86
C VAL A 90 8.94 0.95 -5.41
N GLU A 91 8.35 1.20 -6.57
CA GLU A 91 8.50 2.50 -7.25
C GLU A 91 7.80 3.64 -6.52
N ASP A 92 6.66 3.36 -5.89
CA ASP A 92 5.82 4.36 -5.23
C ASP A 92 5.18 3.78 -3.96
N ALA A 93 4.10 3.02 -4.12
CA ALA A 93 3.42 2.31 -3.04
C ALA A 93 3.34 0.80 -3.35
N PRO A 94 3.37 -0.07 -2.32
CA PRO A 94 3.25 -1.52 -2.52
C PRO A 94 1.85 -1.95 -2.99
N PHE A 95 0.85 -1.10 -2.79
CA PHE A 95 -0.52 -1.35 -3.20
C PHE A 95 -1.10 -0.21 -4.04
N VAL A 96 -2.09 -0.56 -4.86
CA VAL A 96 -3.01 0.38 -5.49
C VAL A 96 -4.41 0.15 -4.92
N ALA A 97 -5.08 1.21 -4.47
CA ALA A 97 -6.50 1.21 -4.13
C ALA A 97 -7.31 1.49 -5.40
N THR A 98 -8.05 0.47 -5.84
CA THR A 98 -8.74 0.43 -7.15
C THR A 98 -10.24 0.66 -7.04
N ASP A 99 -10.75 0.68 -5.80
CA ASP A 99 -12.15 0.95 -5.53
C ASP A 99 -12.33 1.58 -4.15
N VAL A 100 -13.45 2.25 -3.98
CA VAL A 100 -13.93 2.80 -2.71
C VAL A 100 -15.45 2.61 -2.59
N GLU A 101 -15.89 2.12 -1.44
CA GLU A 101 -17.29 2.15 -1.02
C GLU A 101 -17.48 3.33 -0.07
N ILE A 102 -18.52 4.12 -0.31
CA ILE A 102 -18.82 5.35 0.43
C ILE A 102 -20.16 5.14 1.12
N GLU A 103 -20.17 5.18 2.44
CA GLU A 103 -21.37 5.04 3.27
C GLU A 103 -21.52 6.27 4.16
N GLY A 104 -22.75 6.75 4.38
CA GLY A 104 -22.99 7.98 5.12
C GLY A 104 -22.59 9.26 4.37
N ALA A 105 -22.49 10.37 5.10
CA ALA A 105 -22.13 11.70 4.60
C ALA A 105 -21.58 12.57 5.74
N GLY A 106 -20.86 13.65 5.42
CA GLY A 106 -20.25 14.54 6.41
C GLY A 106 -19.28 13.81 7.34
N ASP A 107 -19.23 14.25 8.60
CA ASP A 107 -18.37 13.69 9.65
C ASP A 107 -18.59 12.19 9.94
N GLY A 108 -19.81 11.69 9.73
CA GLY A 108 -20.21 10.30 9.86
C GLY A 108 -19.99 9.44 8.62
N GLN A 109 -19.37 9.97 7.57
CA GLN A 109 -19.00 9.22 6.37
C GLN A 109 -18.00 8.10 6.70
N ALA A 110 -18.08 6.99 5.97
CA ALA A 110 -17.08 5.92 6.00
C ALA A 110 -16.62 5.60 4.57
N LEU A 111 -15.31 5.65 4.35
CA LEU A 111 -14.66 5.37 3.08
C LEU A 111 -13.92 4.02 3.17
N THR A 112 -14.48 2.98 2.57
CA THR A 112 -13.87 1.64 2.55
C THR A 112 -13.17 1.38 1.23
N PHE A 113 -11.84 1.37 1.24
CA PHE A 113 -11.01 1.11 0.07
C PHE A 113 -10.79 -0.38 -0.17
N THR A 114 -10.76 -0.77 -1.44
CA THR A 114 -10.31 -2.11 -1.86
C THR A 114 -9.04 -1.98 -2.70
N THR A 115 -8.01 -2.74 -2.33
CA THR A 115 -6.74 -2.78 -3.07
C THR A 115 -6.77 -3.78 -4.23
N HIS A 116 -5.84 -3.66 -5.17
CA HIS A 116 -5.67 -4.59 -6.30
C HIS A 116 -5.39 -6.05 -5.89
N VAL A 117 -4.98 -6.31 -4.64
CA VAL A 117 -4.82 -7.66 -4.06
C VAL A 117 -6.01 -8.13 -3.23
N GLY A 118 -7.04 -7.30 -3.14
CA GLY A 118 -8.32 -7.59 -2.46
C GLY A 118 -8.30 -7.34 -0.95
N ASP A 119 -7.29 -6.65 -0.42
CA ASP A 119 -7.36 -6.14 0.96
C ASP A 119 -8.38 -5.01 1.03
N ARG A 120 -9.18 -4.98 2.11
CA ARG A 120 -10.18 -3.94 2.39
C ARG A 120 -9.78 -3.15 3.63
N VAL A 121 -9.87 -1.83 3.56
CA VAL A 121 -9.51 -0.94 4.67
C VAL A 121 -10.49 0.23 4.75
N VAL A 122 -10.98 0.52 5.95
CA VAL A 122 -11.78 1.72 6.22
C VAL A 122 -10.81 2.85 6.56
N ALA A 123 -10.86 3.95 5.83
CA ALA A 123 -10.06 5.11 6.18
C ALA A 123 -10.52 5.72 7.51
N GLY A 124 -9.57 6.09 8.35
CA GLY A 124 -9.82 6.57 9.71
C GLY A 124 -8.50 6.93 10.39
N PRO A 125 -8.50 7.24 11.69
CA PRO A 125 -7.28 7.63 12.42
C PRO A 125 -6.12 6.62 12.30
N ASP A 126 -6.43 5.33 12.28
CA ASP A 126 -5.44 4.25 12.14
C ASP A 126 -5.09 3.91 10.68
N HIS A 127 -5.89 4.40 9.74
CA HIS A 127 -5.79 4.13 8.30
C HIS A 127 -5.91 5.45 7.54
N ALA A 128 -5.01 6.38 7.87
CA ALA A 128 -5.11 7.75 7.41
C ALA A 128 -4.97 7.86 5.88
N ILE A 129 -5.71 8.81 5.30
CA ILE A 129 -5.49 9.28 3.94
C ILE A 129 -4.45 10.41 4.01
N ARG A 130 -3.47 10.38 3.12
CA ARG A 130 -2.53 11.49 2.91
C ARG A 130 -2.41 11.82 1.44
N VAL A 131 -2.09 13.07 1.13
CA VAL A 131 -1.82 13.54 -0.24
C VAL A 131 -0.40 14.04 -0.31
N THR A 132 0.37 13.58 -1.29
CA THR A 132 1.61 14.22 -1.71
C THR A 132 1.40 14.86 -3.05
N ARG A 133 2.11 15.95 -3.34
CA ARG A 133 2.09 16.57 -4.65
C ARG A 133 3.41 16.32 -5.36
N ASP A 134 3.31 16.08 -6.65
CA ASP A 134 4.48 16.09 -7.52
C ASP A 134 5.13 17.50 -7.47
N PRO A 135 6.43 17.63 -7.17
CA PRO A 135 7.10 18.93 -7.06
C PRO A 135 7.19 19.71 -8.37
N GLU A 136 7.15 19.02 -9.51
CA GLU A 136 7.31 19.61 -10.84
C GLU A 136 5.95 19.96 -11.46
N THR A 137 4.98 19.04 -11.38
CA THR A 137 3.66 19.18 -12.02
C THR A 137 2.60 19.72 -11.06
N GLY A 138 2.81 19.60 -9.75
CA GLY A 138 1.80 19.89 -8.74
C GLY A 138 0.69 18.85 -8.63
N GLU A 139 0.70 17.79 -9.45
CA GLU A 139 -0.36 16.78 -9.46
C GLU A 139 -0.45 16.05 -8.10
N PRO A 140 -1.66 15.91 -7.51
CA PRO A 140 -1.83 15.20 -6.26
C PRO A 140 -1.78 13.68 -6.46
N SER A 141 -1.01 13.00 -5.62
CA SER A 141 -1.03 11.55 -5.42
C SER A 141 -1.58 11.24 -4.02
N PRO A 142 -2.82 10.76 -3.92
CA PRO A 142 -3.42 10.39 -2.64
C PRO A 142 -3.09 8.94 -2.28
N TYR A 143 -2.89 8.68 -0.99
CA TYR A 143 -2.58 7.35 -0.45
C TYR A 143 -3.44 7.06 0.77
N VAL A 144 -3.76 5.80 0.99
CA VAL A 144 -4.41 5.31 2.23
C VAL A 144 -3.52 4.30 2.92
N HIS A 145 -3.33 4.43 4.23
CA HIS A 145 -2.60 3.45 5.03
C HIS A 145 -3.38 2.13 5.12
N VAL A 146 -2.73 1.01 4.75
CA VAL A 146 -3.35 -0.33 4.75
C VAL A 146 -3.00 -1.10 6.02
N ARG A 147 -1.70 -1.26 6.33
CA ARG A 147 -1.20 -1.97 7.53
C ARG A 147 0.30 -1.81 7.68
N GLY A 148 0.83 -1.83 8.90
CA GLY A 148 2.29 -1.96 9.13
C GLY A 148 3.14 -0.93 8.38
N GLY A 149 2.62 0.28 8.16
CA GLY A 149 3.26 1.33 7.37
C GLY A 149 3.21 1.13 5.84
N LEU A 150 2.59 0.06 5.36
CA LEU A 150 2.30 -0.18 3.95
C LEU A 150 1.06 0.64 3.55
N GLU A 151 1.17 1.35 2.44
CA GLU A 151 0.14 2.24 1.93
C GLU A 151 -0.33 1.76 0.56
N ALA A 152 -1.52 2.22 0.16
CA ALA A 152 -2.02 2.06 -1.19
C ALA A 152 -2.10 3.42 -1.87
N LEU A 153 -1.49 3.55 -3.04
CA LEU A 153 -1.75 4.67 -3.95
C LEU A 153 -3.20 4.57 -4.43
N ILE A 154 -3.98 5.63 -4.27
CA ILE A 154 -5.36 5.67 -4.75
C ILE A 154 -5.33 5.96 -6.25
N ASP A 155 -5.92 5.07 -7.05
CA ASP A 155 -5.92 5.24 -8.50
C ASP A 155 -6.76 6.45 -8.93
N ARG A 156 -6.54 6.93 -10.16
CA ARG A 156 -7.21 8.15 -10.65
C ARG A 156 -8.73 8.01 -10.64
N LYS A 157 -9.25 6.84 -11.01
CA LYS A 157 -10.70 6.58 -11.06
C LYS A 157 -11.32 6.69 -9.66
N THR A 158 -10.68 6.09 -8.67
CA THR A 158 -11.10 6.09 -7.27
C THR A 158 -10.97 7.49 -6.69
N PHE A 159 -9.89 8.20 -6.99
CA PHE A 159 -9.69 9.58 -6.56
C PHE A 159 -10.76 10.54 -7.09
N TYR A 160 -11.17 10.43 -8.36
CA TYR A 160 -12.26 11.27 -8.89
C TYR A 160 -13.59 11.04 -8.16
N ARG A 161 -13.90 9.80 -7.77
CA ARG A 161 -15.09 9.51 -6.97
C ARG A 161 -15.01 10.08 -5.54
N LEU A 162 -13.81 10.17 -4.98
CA LEU A 162 -13.61 10.83 -3.68
C LEU A 162 -13.81 12.35 -3.78
N ALA A 163 -13.38 12.97 -4.88
CA ALA A 163 -13.55 14.40 -5.10
C ALA A 163 -15.04 14.83 -5.11
N GLU A 164 -15.95 13.93 -5.50
CA GLU A 164 -17.41 14.18 -5.47
C GLU A 164 -18.00 14.26 -4.06
N VAL A 165 -17.32 13.72 -3.05
CA VAL A 165 -17.80 13.65 -1.66
C VAL A 165 -16.93 14.42 -0.69
N GLY A 166 -15.89 15.10 -1.18
CA GLY A 166 -15.04 15.94 -0.35
C GLY A 166 -15.78 17.20 0.12
N GLU A 167 -15.38 17.67 1.29
CA GLU A 167 -15.95 18.85 1.93
C GLU A 167 -14.85 19.85 2.31
N VAL A 168 -15.24 21.12 2.42
CA VAL A 168 -14.36 22.15 2.96
C VAL A 168 -14.53 22.21 4.47
N ALA A 169 -13.43 22.11 5.20
CA ALA A 169 -13.39 22.27 6.65
C ALA A 169 -12.18 23.10 7.10
N GLU A 170 -12.34 23.82 8.21
CA GLU A 170 -11.24 24.56 8.81
C GLU A 170 -10.23 23.58 9.45
N ARG A 171 -8.95 23.76 9.12
CA ARG A 171 -7.83 23.06 9.73
C ARG A 171 -6.69 24.04 9.98
N ASP A 172 -6.22 24.10 11.22
CA ASP A 172 -5.12 24.98 11.65
C ASP A 172 -5.31 26.46 11.25
N GLY A 173 -6.56 26.94 11.29
CA GLY A 173 -6.94 28.33 10.97
C GLY A 173 -6.97 28.65 9.47
N SER A 174 -7.03 27.65 8.60
CA SER A 174 -7.24 27.82 7.15
C SER A 174 -8.27 26.82 6.64
N ASP A 175 -8.99 27.18 5.58
CA ASP A 175 -9.96 26.28 4.95
C ASP A 175 -9.25 25.29 4.03
N TRP A 176 -9.58 24.01 4.18
CA TRP A 176 -9.04 22.93 3.36
C TRP A 176 -10.18 22.14 2.75
N PHE A 177 -10.02 21.75 1.50
CA PHE A 177 -10.81 20.67 0.92
C PHE A 177 -10.21 19.33 1.33
N GLY A 178 -11.05 18.44 1.80
CA GLY A 178 -10.63 17.13 2.26
C GLY A 178 -11.76 16.13 2.33
N LEU A 179 -11.45 14.97 2.91
CA LEU A 179 -12.37 13.84 3.04
C LEU A 179 -12.66 13.59 4.50
N TRP A 180 -13.92 13.37 4.83
CA TRP A 180 -14.32 12.82 6.11
C TRP A 180 -14.36 11.30 6.03
N SER A 181 -13.81 10.62 7.02
CA SER A 181 -14.06 9.19 7.20
C SER A 181 -13.83 8.79 8.65
N ASP A 182 -14.78 8.05 9.21
CA ASP A 182 -14.70 7.50 10.58
C ASP A 182 -14.39 8.59 11.62
N GLY A 183 -15.08 9.74 11.51
CA GLY A 183 -14.93 10.88 12.40
C GLY A 183 -13.62 11.67 12.26
N ALA A 184 -12.78 11.36 11.26
CA ALA A 184 -11.53 12.08 10.99
C ALA A 184 -11.60 12.85 9.66
N PHE A 185 -10.99 14.03 9.63
CA PHE A 185 -10.85 14.84 8.43
C PHE A 185 -9.44 14.73 7.83
N PHE A 186 -9.35 14.35 6.56
CA PHE A 186 -8.12 14.20 5.80
C PHE A 186 -7.99 15.31 4.77
N ALA A 187 -7.25 16.36 5.13
CA ALA A 187 -7.02 17.50 4.24
C ALA A 187 -6.22 17.09 2.99
N MET A 188 -6.66 17.55 1.82
CA MET A 188 -6.06 17.21 0.52
C MET A 188 -5.40 18.42 -0.15
N ILE A 189 -6.11 19.54 -0.20
CA ILE A 189 -5.68 20.78 -0.87
C ILE A 189 -6.25 21.98 -0.08
N PRO A 190 -5.48 23.08 0.11
CA PRO A 190 -6.06 24.33 0.58
C PRO A 190 -7.24 24.75 -0.29
N ALA A 191 -8.32 25.25 0.32
CA ALA A 191 -9.55 25.55 -0.41
C ALA A 191 -9.38 26.65 -1.47
N ASP A 192 -8.43 27.56 -1.27
CA ASP A 192 -8.07 28.63 -2.20
C ASP A 192 -7.19 28.17 -3.39
N GLU A 193 -6.68 26.94 -3.34
CA GLU A 193 -5.93 26.29 -4.43
C GLU A 193 -6.79 25.29 -5.22
N MET A 194 -8.06 25.13 -4.88
CA MET A 194 -8.95 24.25 -5.65
C MET A 194 -9.08 24.75 -7.09
N PRO A 195 -8.96 23.85 -8.10
CA PRO A 195 -9.31 24.18 -9.46
C PRO A 195 -10.78 24.60 -9.56
N ASP A 196 -11.08 25.58 -10.42
CA ASP A 196 -12.44 26.00 -10.77
C ASP A 196 -13.31 24.85 -11.34
#